data_AF-A0AAD4N7F3-F1
#
_entry.id   AF-A0AAD4N7F3-F1
#
_cell.length_a   1.000
_cell.length_b   1.000
_cell.length_c   1.000
_cell.angle_alpha   90.00
_cell.angle_beta   90.00
_cell.angle_gamma   90.00
#
_symmetry.space_group_name_H-M   'P 1'
#
loop_
_entity.id
_entity.type
_entity.pdbx_description
1 polymer ?
#
loop_
_entity_poly.entity_id
_entity_poly.type
_entity_poly.pdbx_seq_one_letter_code
_entity_poly.pdbx_strand_id
1 'polypeptide(L)'
;MAPAWRDSDKCELCDAPFFWNLKVMWDRKIVGVRRHHCRTCGQSFCSNCSNHFTVFPAMGFEKQARICSTCHSKMEKYPEQFDLTPLAVSSELRQGVVEMQLQESNTRLITVGYDRIILLWNVAKML
;
A
#
# COMPACT_ATOMS: atom_id res chain seq x y z
N MET A 1 -3.39 7.81 8.46
CA MET A 1 -4.18 7.64 7.22
C MET A 1 -3.33 8.01 6.01
N ALA A 2 -3.52 7.31 4.88
CA ALA A 2 -2.81 7.63 3.65
C ALA A 2 -3.23 8.98 3.05
N PRO A 3 -2.30 9.77 2.49
CA PRO A 3 -2.63 11.07 1.92
C PRO A 3 -3.43 10.93 0.63
N ALA A 4 -4.22 11.97 0.33
CA ALA A 4 -4.87 12.10 -0.96
C ALA A 4 -3.83 12.19 -2.09
N TRP A 5 -4.17 11.63 -3.24
CA TRP A 5 -3.31 11.70 -4.42
C TRP A 5 -3.41 13.08 -5.06
N ARG A 6 -2.25 13.68 -5.30
CA ARG A 6 -2.15 14.96 -6.00
C ARG A 6 -2.00 14.71 -7.49
N ASP A 7 -2.84 15.39 -8.26
CA ASP A 7 -2.70 15.44 -9.71
C ASP A 7 -1.61 16.43 -10.09
N SER A 8 -0.73 15.99 -10.99
CA SER A 8 0.32 16.78 -11.63
C SER A 8 0.46 16.32 -13.08
N ASP A 9 0.94 17.19 -13.94
CA ASP A 9 1.23 16.95 -15.36
C ASP A 9 2.71 16.61 -15.63
N LYS A 10 3.51 16.56 -14.56
CA LYS A 10 4.94 16.24 -14.57
C LYS A 10 5.37 15.47 -13.33
N CYS A 11 6.54 14.85 -13.40
CA CYS A 11 7.17 14.23 -12.23
C CYS A 11 7.57 15.30 -11.20
N GLU A 12 7.12 15.15 -9.96
CA GLU A 12 7.43 16.07 -8.85
C GLU A 12 8.89 16.01 -8.36
N LEU A 13 9.72 15.12 -8.94
CA LEU A 13 11.15 15.02 -8.60
C LEU A 13 12.08 15.45 -9.74
N CYS A 14 11.77 15.07 -11.00
CA CYS A 14 12.65 15.33 -12.15
C CYS A 14 12.03 16.20 -13.24
N ASP A 15 10.82 16.73 -13.02
CA ASP A 15 10.07 17.56 -13.97
C ASP A 15 9.78 16.93 -15.35
N ALA A 16 10.03 15.62 -15.52
CA ALA A 16 9.69 14.91 -16.74
C ALA A 16 8.17 15.00 -17.00
N PRO A 17 7.72 15.44 -18.18
CA PRO A 17 6.30 15.57 -18.47
C PRO A 17 5.63 14.20 -18.52
N PHE A 18 4.41 14.10 -18.02
CA PHE A 18 3.59 12.90 -18.24
C PHE A 18 2.97 12.90 -19.63
N PHE A 19 2.57 11.72 -20.10
CA PHE A 19 2.17 11.52 -21.51
C PHE A 19 0.95 12.34 -21.97
N TRP A 20 0.15 12.91 -21.08
CA TRP A 20 -0.95 13.82 -21.44
C TRP A 20 -0.52 15.30 -21.52
N ASN A 21 0.71 15.63 -21.15
CA ASN A 21 1.24 16.98 -21.30
C ASN A 21 1.75 17.20 -22.74
N LEU A 22 0.80 17.14 -23.68
CA LEU A 22 1.07 17.17 -25.13
C LEU A 22 1.83 18.43 -25.55
N LYS A 23 1.52 19.57 -24.93
CA LYS A 23 2.19 20.85 -25.20
C LYS A 23 3.69 20.75 -24.96
N VAL A 24 4.10 20.35 -23.75
CA VAL A 24 5.52 20.23 -23.40
C VAL A 24 6.21 19.15 -24.23
N MET A 25 5.54 18.03 -24.49
CA MET A 25 6.07 16.97 -25.34
C MET A 25 6.36 17.46 -26.76
N TRP A 26 5.45 18.24 -27.35
CA TRP A 26 5.61 18.80 -28.70
C TRP A 26 6.70 19.87 -28.74
N ASP A 27 6.67 20.81 -27.78
CA ASP A 27 7.63 21.92 -27.69
C ASP A 27 9.07 21.41 -27.53
N ARG A 28 9.28 20.37 -26.72
CA ARG A 28 10.60 19.81 -26.42
C ARG A 28 10.98 18.62 -27.30
N LYS A 29 10.08 18.16 -28.18
CA LYS A 29 10.24 16.95 -29.01
C LYS A 29 10.64 15.70 -28.20
N ILE A 30 9.95 15.48 -27.08
CA ILE A 30 10.18 14.33 -26.18
C ILE A 30 8.91 13.50 -25.99
N VAL A 31 9.07 12.22 -25.64
CA VAL A 31 7.97 11.34 -25.26
C VAL A 31 7.74 11.45 -23.75
N GLY A 32 6.50 11.75 -23.35
CA GLY A 32 6.12 11.83 -21.94
C GLY A 32 6.11 10.46 -21.25
N VAL A 33 6.24 10.48 -19.92
CA VAL A 33 6.33 9.26 -19.10
C VAL A 33 4.99 8.90 -18.45
N ARG A 34 4.86 7.66 -17.96
CA ARG A 34 3.69 7.24 -17.17
C ARG A 34 3.76 7.83 -15.76
N ARG A 35 2.62 8.28 -15.24
CA ARG A 35 2.46 8.74 -13.85
C ARG A 35 2.27 7.60 -12.87
N HIS A 36 2.90 7.75 -11.72
CA HIS A 36 2.77 6.88 -10.55
C HIS A 36 2.66 7.73 -9.29
N HIS A 37 1.83 7.33 -8.33
CA HIS A 37 1.74 8.03 -7.04
C HIS A 37 2.59 7.37 -5.97
N CYS A 38 3.26 8.17 -5.13
CA CYS A 38 3.87 7.69 -3.90
C CYS A 38 2.79 7.48 -2.85
N ARG A 39 2.70 6.29 -2.26
CA ARG A 39 1.69 5.97 -1.25
C ARG A 39 1.93 6.65 0.10
N THR A 40 3.14 7.14 0.35
CA THR A 40 3.51 7.87 1.57
C THR A 40 3.20 9.36 1.51
N CYS A 41 3.47 10.03 0.38
CA CYS A 41 3.30 11.50 0.27
C CYS A 41 2.20 11.96 -0.71
N GLY A 42 1.62 11.04 -1.49
CA GLY A 42 0.54 11.30 -2.43
C GLY A 42 0.94 12.04 -3.71
N GLN A 43 2.19 12.43 -3.89
CA GLN A 43 2.69 13.13 -5.09
C GLN A 43 2.81 12.21 -6.31
N SER A 44 2.88 12.84 -7.47
CA SER A 44 2.99 12.19 -8.78
C SER A 44 4.45 12.12 -9.26
N PHE A 45 4.89 10.93 -9.68
CA PHE A 45 6.26 10.65 -10.08
C PHE A 45 6.30 9.78 -11.34
N CYS A 46 7.43 9.80 -12.05
CA CYS A 46 7.73 8.79 -13.07
C CYS A 46 8.22 7.49 -12.44
N SER A 47 8.36 6.42 -13.24
CA SER A 47 8.82 5.11 -12.74
C SER A 47 10.20 5.20 -12.08
N ASN A 48 11.13 5.96 -12.65
CA ASN A 48 12.51 6.07 -12.14
C ASN A 48 12.58 6.77 -10.78
N CYS A 49 11.78 7.83 -10.58
CA CYS A 49 11.74 8.58 -9.32
C CYS A 49 10.89 7.91 -8.24
N SER A 50 10.26 6.78 -8.55
CA SER A 50 9.40 6.03 -7.63
C SER A 50 9.56 4.53 -7.79
N ASN A 51 10.79 4.06 -8.00
CA ASN A 51 11.15 2.65 -8.17
C ASN A 51 11.33 1.89 -6.85
N HIS A 52 10.99 2.49 -5.71
CA HIS A 52 11.11 1.89 -4.39
C HIS A 52 9.74 1.39 -3.89
N PHE A 53 9.77 0.38 -3.03
CA PHE A 53 8.57 -0.21 -2.44
C PHE A 53 8.81 -0.51 -0.95
N THR A 54 7.77 -0.33 -0.13
CA THR A 54 7.84 -0.63 1.31
C THR A 54 6.51 -1.12 1.86
N VAL A 55 6.55 -1.88 2.96
CA VAL A 55 5.38 -2.17 3.80
C VAL A 55 5.21 -1.00 4.76
N PHE A 56 3.99 -0.53 4.98
CA PHE A 56 3.73 0.57 5.93
C PHE A 56 2.36 0.39 6.62
N PRO A 57 2.28 -0.48 7.64
CA PRO A 57 1.03 -0.87 8.28
C PRO A 57 0.29 0.28 8.97
N ALA A 58 1.02 1.23 9.57
CA ALA A 58 0.41 2.43 10.14
C ALA A 58 -0.36 3.29 9.10
N MET A 59 -0.05 3.11 7.80
CA MET A 59 -0.80 3.71 6.69
C MET A 59 -1.81 2.77 6.03
N GLY A 60 -1.93 1.52 6.51
CA GLY A 60 -2.82 0.49 5.98
C GLY A 60 -2.22 -0.34 4.84
N PHE A 61 -0.89 -0.30 4.65
CA PHE A 61 -0.23 -1.03 3.57
C PHE A 61 0.52 -2.26 4.11
N GLU A 62 -0.18 -3.38 4.26
CA GLU A 62 0.45 -4.68 4.65
C GLU A 62 1.29 -5.30 3.53
N LYS A 63 0.97 -4.97 2.28
CA LYS A 63 1.75 -5.36 1.10
C LYS A 63 2.66 -4.22 0.67
N GLN A 64 3.77 -4.57 0.01
CA GLN A 64 4.70 -3.61 -0.54
C GLN A 64 3.99 -2.58 -1.45
N ALA A 65 4.03 -1.32 -1.04
CA ALA A 65 3.45 -0.19 -1.71
C ALA A 65 4.55 0.70 -2.30
N ARG A 66 4.33 1.22 -3.52
CA ARG A 66 5.28 2.07 -4.23
C ARG A 66 5.50 3.41 -3.52
N ILE A 67 6.75 3.81 -3.37
CA ILE A 67 7.15 5.10 -2.80
C ILE A 67 8.15 5.84 -3.69
N CYS A 68 8.22 7.17 -3.57
CA CYS A 68 9.25 7.94 -4.25
C CYS A 68 10.61 7.80 -3.57
N SER A 69 11.69 8.09 -4.32
CA SER A 69 13.06 8.03 -3.80
C SER A 69 13.24 8.92 -2.56
N THR A 70 12.58 10.09 -2.50
CA THR A 70 12.66 10.98 -1.33
C THR A 70 12.05 10.35 -0.07
N CYS A 71 10.90 9.67 -0.19
CA CYS A 71 10.30 8.96 0.95
C CYS A 71 11.14 7.76 1.38
N HIS A 72 11.68 7.01 0.42
CA HIS A 72 12.59 5.90 0.70
C HIS A 72 13.82 6.36 1.49
N SER A 73 14.53 7.39 1.00
CA SER A 73 15.71 7.92 1.69
C SER A 73 15.40 8.46 3.08
N LYS A 74 14.20 9.01 3.32
CA LYS A 74 13.77 9.43 4.66
C LYS A 74 13.59 8.24 5.60
N MET A 75 12.99 7.15 5.11
CA MET A 75 12.83 5.92 5.89
C MET A 75 14.17 5.27 6.22
N GLU A 76 15.11 5.25 5.27
CA GLU A 76 16.47 4.73 5.51
C GLU A 76 17.25 5.58 6.50
N LYS A 77 17.09 6.91 6.45
CA LYS A 77 17.84 7.84 7.30
C LYS A 77 17.30 7.91 8.73
N TYR A 78 16.00 7.69 8.92
CA TYR A 78 15.32 7.83 10.21
C TYR A 78 14.39 6.63 10.48
N PRO A 79 14.92 5.40 10.53
CA PRO A 79 14.10 4.19 10.68
C PRO A 79 13.25 4.19 11.96
N GLU A 80 13.71 4.84 13.02
CA GLU A 80 12.99 4.96 14.30
C GLU A 80 11.68 5.76 14.20
N GLN A 81 11.49 6.55 13.14
CA GLN A 81 10.28 7.34 12.90
C GLN A 81 9.20 6.56 12.13
N PHE A 82 9.53 5.36 11.64
CA PHE A 82 8.64 4.57 10.80
C PHE A 82 8.53 3.14 11.32
N ASP A 83 7.38 2.78 11.89
CA ASP A 83 7.06 1.38 12.15
C ASP A 83 6.61 0.72 10.83
N LEU A 84 7.54 0.01 10.20
CA LEU A 84 7.36 -0.73 8.96
C LEU A 84 7.12 -2.23 9.20
N THR A 85 6.96 -2.64 10.46
CA THR A 85 6.78 -4.04 10.86
C THR A 85 5.42 -4.55 10.38
N PRO A 86 5.36 -5.52 9.45
CA PRO A 86 4.08 -6.06 8.96
C PRO A 86 3.23 -6.57 10.12
N LEU A 87 1.95 -6.20 10.15
CA LEU A 87 1.00 -6.71 11.14
C LEU A 87 0.33 -8.00 10.67
N ALA A 88 0.41 -8.29 9.38
CA ALA A 88 -0.10 -9.50 8.76
C ALA A 88 0.99 -10.32 8.07
N VAL A 89 0.84 -11.64 8.10
CA VAL A 89 1.63 -12.60 7.32
C VAL A 89 0.74 -13.21 6.26
N SER A 90 1.22 -13.28 5.02
CA SER A 90 0.49 -13.95 3.93
C SER A 90 0.63 -15.47 4.05
N SER A 91 -0.48 -16.19 4.01
CA SER A 91 -0.52 -17.64 3.82
C SER A 91 -1.43 -18.00 2.64
N GLU A 92 -1.02 -19.00 1.85
CA GLU A 92 -1.85 -19.55 0.78
C GLU A 92 -2.76 -20.64 1.36
N LEU A 93 -4.08 -20.43 1.30
CA LEU A 93 -5.06 -21.37 1.85
C LEU A 93 -5.52 -22.37 0.79
N ARG A 94 -5.40 -23.67 1.08
CA ARG A 94 -6.03 -24.75 0.27
C ARG A 94 -7.48 -25.03 0.69
N GLN A 95 -7.78 -24.86 1.98
CA GLN A 95 -9.12 -24.81 2.59
C GLN A 95 -9.11 -23.59 3.50
N GLY A 96 -10.05 -22.67 3.30
CA GLY A 96 -9.98 -21.34 3.91
C GLY A 96 -11.26 -20.93 4.63
N VAL A 97 -11.06 -20.09 5.63
CA VAL A 97 -12.13 -19.29 6.25
C VAL A 97 -12.40 -18.10 5.33
N VAL A 98 -13.63 -17.96 4.85
CA VAL A 98 -14.06 -16.86 3.98
C VAL A 98 -14.47 -15.62 4.77
N GLU A 99 -14.95 -15.81 6.00
CA GLU A 99 -15.38 -14.73 6.88
C GLU A 99 -15.12 -15.14 8.33
N MET A 100 -14.68 -14.17 9.15
CA MET A 100 -14.40 -14.40 10.56
C MET A 100 -14.82 -13.21 11.39
N GLN A 101 -15.57 -13.45 12.46
CA GLN A 101 -16.01 -12.42 13.38
C GLN A 101 -15.67 -12.82 14.82
N LEU A 102 -14.83 -12.01 15.48
CA LEU A 102 -14.58 -12.12 16.91
C LEU A 102 -15.65 -11.31 17.65
N GLN A 103 -16.41 -11.99 18.51
CA GLN A 103 -17.34 -11.38 19.44
C GLN A 103 -16.74 -11.39 20.84
N GLU A 104 -16.04 -10.30 21.19
CA GLU A 104 -15.34 -10.16 22.46
C GLU A 104 -16.27 -10.29 23.67
N SER A 105 -17.49 -9.74 23.59
CA SER A 105 -18.48 -9.75 24.69
C SER A 105 -18.79 -11.15 25.21
N ASN A 106 -18.75 -12.14 24.32
CA ASN A 106 -19.13 -13.52 24.62
C ASN A 106 -17.97 -14.50 24.43
N THR A 107 -16.74 -13.99 24.25
CA THR A 107 -15.53 -14.77 23.98
C THR A 107 -15.73 -15.84 22.89
N ARG A 108 -16.45 -15.47 21.82
CA ARG A 108 -16.73 -16.37 20.68
C ARG A 108 -16.02 -15.89 19.43
N LEU A 109 -15.45 -16.83 18.69
CA LEU A 109 -14.99 -16.60 17.33
C LEU A 109 -15.91 -17.36 16.39
N ILE A 110 -16.47 -16.66 15.41
CA ILE A 110 -17.29 -17.25 14.36
C ILE A 110 -16.43 -17.34 13.10
N THR A 111 -16.35 -18.51 12.48
CA THR A 111 -15.66 -18.69 11.20
C THR A 111 -16.58 -19.37 10.20
N VAL A 112 -16.60 -18.88 8.96
CA VAL A 112 -17.31 -19.50 7.84
C VAL A 112 -16.30 -20.09 6.86
N GLY A 113 -16.42 -21.38 6.54
CA GLY A 113 -15.58 -22.05 5.54
C GLY A 113 -16.11 -21.91 4.10
N TYR A 114 -15.27 -22.23 3.11
CA TYR A 114 -15.70 -22.34 1.69
C TYR A 114 -16.81 -23.38 1.47
N ASP A 115 -16.89 -24.39 2.33
CA ASP A 115 -17.94 -25.41 2.35
C ASP A 115 -19.27 -24.89 2.94
N ARG A 116 -19.33 -23.61 3.34
CA ARG A 116 -20.46 -22.94 4.00
C ARG A 116 -20.74 -23.48 5.41
N ILE A 117 -19.80 -24.20 6.01
CA ILE A 117 -19.90 -24.62 7.42
C ILE A 117 -19.54 -23.43 8.31
N ILE A 118 -20.39 -23.18 9.32
CA ILE A 118 -20.17 -22.15 10.34
C ILE A 118 -19.69 -22.85 11.61
N LEU A 119 -18.52 -22.45 12.12
CA LEU A 119 -17.99 -22.91 13.39
C LEU A 119 -18.05 -21.78 14.42
N LEU A 120 -18.51 -22.12 15.62
CA LEU A 120 -18.59 -21.25 16.79
C LEU A 120 -17.57 -21.71 17.82
N TRP A 121 -16.44 -21.03 17.86
CA TRP A 121 -15.34 -21.36 18.76
C TRP A 121 -15.49 -20.64 20.10
N ASN A 122 -15.19 -21.33 21.19
CA ASN A 122 -15.06 -20.71 22.51
C ASN A 122 -13.61 -20.31 22.74
N VAL A 123 -13.33 -19.02 22.57
CA VAL A 123 -11.97 -18.47 22.63
C VAL A 123 -11.39 -18.54 24.03
N ALA A 124 -12.23 -18.49 25.08
CA ALA A 124 -11.77 -18.62 26.47
C ALA A 124 -11.19 -20.00 26.81
N LYS A 125 -11.34 -21.00 25.92
CA LYS A 125 -10.75 -22.34 26.05
C LYS A 125 -9.62 -22.61 25.06
N MET A 126 -9.19 -21.62 24.29
CA MET A 126 -8.16 -21.74 23.26
C MET A 126 -6.80 -21.16 23.68
N LEU A 127 -6.76 -20.52 24.85
CA LEU A 127 -5.55 -20.05 25.54
C LEU A 127 -5.37 -20.90 26.80
#